data_AF-A0A8S0FN23-F1
#
_entry.id   AF-A0A8S0FN23-F1
#
_cell.length_a   1.000
_cell.length_b   1.000
_cell.length_c   1.000
_cell.angle_alpha   90.00
_cell.angle_beta   90.00
_cell.angle_gamma   90.00
#
_symmetry.space_group_name_H-M   'P 1'
#
loop_
_entity.id
_entity.type
_entity.pdbx_description
1 polymer ?
#
loop_
_entity_poly.entity_id
_entity_poly.type
_entity_poly.pdbx_seq_one_letter_code
_entity_poly.pdbx_strand_id
1 'polypeptide(L)'
;MACALHRALTLGTQQFWLRLPGQGRRVLDAHFSPMGFDDDDRLWPKGESAFSGYQLLLEYFTFREKFMFVALNGLEQVAWPEGITGFEIDVLLNENWPHDLPFDSDNIRLHCVPVINLFPLEADPLHLSPLENEFLLRPMRIQDGHTEIYSVDNIMRDDKFCSSRHTGSQAYVPFSSFRHRGGMLRHDAPERYYHTRVKRGPSGLHDTWLILGGDAFDTDRMLEDETLSLSLTGTNGQLPRKALQSTLLDTPVHASQNVLRVRNLCAPTQPCYPPARDRFHWRVLSHLGSNFLSMMDNAEILRGTLALYDWTESEMNRRRLAAIVERSAQPDTAF
;
A
#
# COMPACT_ATOMS: atom_id res chain seq x y z
N MET A 1 11.41 -14.07 17.89
CA MET A 1 11.06 -13.13 18.97
C MET A 1 9.80 -12.33 18.67
N ALA A 2 9.81 -11.34 17.77
CA ALA A 2 8.65 -10.47 17.50
C ALA A 2 7.33 -11.23 17.25
N CYS A 3 7.33 -12.30 16.44
CA CYS A 3 6.12 -13.10 16.21
C CYS A 3 5.62 -13.83 17.48
N ALA A 4 6.53 -14.27 18.36
CA ALA A 4 6.18 -14.91 19.62
C ALA A 4 5.58 -13.88 20.59
N LEU A 5 6.15 -12.67 20.63
CA LEU A 5 5.63 -11.57 21.43
C LEU A 5 4.25 -11.14 20.94
N HIS A 6 4.08 -10.96 19.63
CA HIS A 6 2.79 -10.66 19.04
C HIS A 6 1.73 -11.71 19.38
N ARG A 7 2.05 -13.02 19.26
CA ARG A 7 1.14 -14.10 19.68
C ARG A 7 0.82 -14.02 21.18
N ALA A 8 1.82 -13.83 22.03
CA ALA A 8 1.63 -13.75 23.48
C ALA A 8 0.73 -12.57 23.88
N LEU A 9 0.91 -11.40 23.26
CA LEU A 9 0.09 -10.23 23.54
C LEU A 9 -1.33 -10.36 22.99
N THR A 10 -1.53 -10.93 21.81
CA THR A 10 -2.86 -10.96 21.16
C THR A 10 -3.73 -12.16 21.57
N LEU A 11 -3.12 -13.30 21.87
CA LEU A 11 -3.83 -14.55 22.18
C LEU A 11 -3.47 -15.13 23.56
N GLY A 12 -2.39 -14.64 24.17
CA GLY A 12 -1.80 -15.21 25.37
C GLY A 12 -2.02 -14.39 26.64
N THR A 13 -2.84 -13.34 26.62
CA THR A 13 -3.05 -12.51 27.81
C THR A 13 -4.19 -13.01 28.68
N GLN A 14 -3.96 -13.03 29.99
CA GLN A 14 -4.94 -13.44 30.99
C GLN A 14 -5.51 -12.24 31.77
N GLN A 15 -4.64 -11.34 32.23
CA GLN A 15 -5.06 -10.23 33.09
C GLN A 15 -4.11 -9.04 32.97
N PHE A 16 -4.65 -7.83 33.15
CA PHE A 16 -3.90 -6.59 33.15
C PHE A 16 -4.00 -5.91 34.51
N TRP A 17 -2.89 -5.33 34.95
CA TRP A 17 -2.84 -4.51 36.16
C TRP A 17 -2.26 -3.15 35.84
N LEU A 18 -2.84 -2.11 36.42
CA LEU A 18 -2.31 -0.75 36.34
C LEU A 18 -1.66 -0.38 37.67
N ARG A 19 -0.47 0.20 37.61
CA ARG A 19 0.25 0.77 38.76
C ARG A 19 0.52 2.25 38.51
N LEU A 20 -0.10 3.09 39.33
CA LEU A 20 0.14 4.53 39.36
C LEU A 20 1.15 4.88 40.47
N PRO A 21 1.93 5.97 40.32
CA PRO A 21 2.86 6.42 41.35
C PRO A 21 2.15 6.61 42.70
N GLY A 22 2.66 5.97 43.76
CA GLY A 22 2.10 6.07 45.11
C GLY A 22 0.82 5.27 45.36
N GLN A 23 0.36 4.46 44.40
CA GLN A 23 -0.83 3.61 44.55
C GLN A 23 -0.50 2.13 44.37
N GLY A 24 -1.33 1.26 44.96
CA GLY A 24 -1.24 -0.19 44.76
C GLY A 24 -1.70 -0.61 43.36
N ARG A 25 -1.39 -1.86 42.97
CA ARG A 25 -1.88 -2.45 41.72
C ARG A 25 -3.41 -2.52 41.71
N ARG A 26 -4.02 -2.09 40.62
CA ARG A 26 -5.47 -2.24 40.37
C ARG A 26 -5.69 -3.06 39.11
N VAL A 27 -6.78 -3.82 39.07
CA VAL A 27 -7.17 -4.55 37.85
C VAL A 27 -7.53 -3.54 36.78
N LEU A 28 -7.05 -3.77 35.56
CA LEU A 28 -7.38 -2.99 34.37
C LEU A 28 -8.19 -3.89 33.42
N ASP A 29 -9.36 -3.44 33.00
CA ASP A 29 -10.15 -4.11 31.96
C ASP A 29 -9.63 -3.65 30.58
N ALA A 30 -8.53 -4.26 30.16
CA ALA A 30 -7.88 -3.97 28.89
C ALA A 30 -7.66 -5.26 28.09
N HIS A 31 -7.50 -5.10 26.78
CA HIS A 31 -7.14 -6.20 25.89
C HIS A 31 -6.26 -5.68 24.76
N PHE A 32 -5.49 -6.59 24.16
CA PHE A 32 -4.74 -6.29 22.95
C PHE A 32 -5.51 -6.75 21.72
N SER A 33 -5.50 -5.94 20.66
CA SER A 33 -5.99 -6.32 19.33
C SER A 33 -4.86 -6.22 18.29
N PRO A 34 -4.76 -7.18 17.34
CA PRO A 34 -3.84 -7.04 16.23
C PRO A 34 -4.27 -5.89 15.31
N MET A 35 -3.31 -5.13 14.82
CA MET A 35 -3.53 -4.05 13.85
C MET A 35 -3.05 -4.47 12.45
N GLY A 36 -3.37 -3.67 11.43
CA GLY A 36 -2.92 -3.88 10.06
C GLY A 36 -3.94 -4.57 9.15
N PHE A 37 -5.12 -4.90 9.67
CA PHE A 37 -6.19 -5.57 8.94
C PHE A 37 -7.35 -4.63 8.56
N ASP A 38 -7.45 -3.49 9.23
CA ASP A 38 -8.53 -2.53 9.03
C ASP A 38 -8.33 -1.71 7.74
N ASP A 39 -9.43 -1.12 7.28
CA ASP A 39 -9.46 -0.33 6.05
C ASP A 39 -8.61 0.94 6.13
N ASP A 40 -8.45 1.50 7.33
CA ASP A 40 -7.63 2.68 7.60
C ASP A 40 -6.14 2.35 7.71
N ASP A 41 -5.78 1.08 7.92
CA ASP A 41 -4.39 0.62 8.03
C ASP A 41 -3.76 0.31 6.66
N ARG A 42 -4.49 0.48 5.55
CA ARG A 42 -4.02 0.10 4.22
C ARG A 42 -2.75 0.86 3.82
N LEU A 43 -1.78 0.14 3.27
CA LEU A 43 -0.52 0.75 2.81
C LEU A 43 -0.70 1.46 1.48
N TRP A 44 -1.48 0.87 0.57
CA TRP A 44 -1.65 1.39 -0.78
C TRP A 44 -3.04 2.01 -0.96
N PRO A 45 -3.14 3.11 -1.74
CA PRO A 45 -4.43 3.65 -2.15
C PRO A 45 -5.25 2.56 -2.86
N LYS A 46 -6.45 2.30 -2.36
CA LYS A 46 -7.32 1.26 -2.92
C LYS A 46 -7.96 1.73 -4.22
N GLY A 47 -7.89 0.91 -5.27
CA GLY A 47 -8.80 1.03 -6.41
C GLY A 47 -10.22 0.62 -6.00
N GLU A 48 -11.23 1.39 -6.39
CA GLU A 48 -12.63 1.29 -5.94
C GLU A 48 -13.25 -0.13 -6.00
N SER A 49 -12.70 -1.03 -6.82
CA SER A 49 -13.24 -2.36 -7.13
C SER A 49 -12.45 -3.55 -6.58
N ALA A 50 -11.37 -3.35 -5.81
CA ALA A 50 -10.54 -4.46 -5.33
C ALA A 50 -11.08 -5.13 -4.05
N PHE A 51 -11.14 -6.47 -4.04
CA PHE A 51 -11.42 -7.25 -2.83
C PHE A 51 -10.24 -7.14 -1.84
N SER A 52 -10.53 -6.74 -0.59
CA SER A 52 -9.50 -6.45 0.43
C SER A 52 -8.64 -7.67 0.78
N GLY A 53 -9.18 -8.89 0.70
CA GLY A 53 -8.43 -10.10 1.02
C GLY A 53 -7.21 -10.34 0.13
N TYR A 54 -7.24 -9.95 -1.15
CA TYR A 54 -6.09 -10.08 -2.04
C TYR A 54 -4.99 -9.06 -1.71
N GLN A 55 -5.38 -7.87 -1.24
CA GLN A 55 -4.43 -6.85 -0.80
C GLN A 55 -3.68 -7.32 0.46
N LEU A 56 -4.38 -7.92 1.43
CA LEU A 56 -3.74 -8.45 2.64
C LEU A 56 -2.71 -9.54 2.31
N LEU A 57 -2.97 -10.39 1.32
CA LEU A 57 -1.99 -11.38 0.85
C LEU A 57 -0.73 -10.70 0.28
N LEU A 58 -0.90 -9.69 -0.59
CA LEU A 58 0.23 -8.92 -1.11
C LEU A 58 1.01 -8.23 0.00
N GLU A 59 0.34 -7.57 0.94
CA GLU A 59 0.97 -6.89 2.07
C GLU A 59 1.73 -7.88 2.96
N TYR A 60 1.19 -9.09 3.19
CA TYR A 60 1.85 -10.13 3.97
C TYR A 60 3.16 -10.60 3.34
N PHE A 61 3.18 -10.81 2.03
CA PHE A 61 4.38 -11.26 1.32
C PHE A 61 5.40 -10.13 1.07
N THR A 62 4.95 -8.88 0.94
CA THR A 62 5.82 -7.73 0.61
C THR A 62 6.33 -6.98 1.84
N PHE A 63 5.48 -6.71 2.84
CA PHE A 63 5.83 -5.91 4.02
C PHE A 63 5.09 -6.40 5.27
N ARG A 64 5.55 -7.53 5.80
CA ARG A 64 4.93 -8.22 6.94
C ARG A 64 4.94 -7.40 8.23
N GLU A 65 5.91 -6.51 8.38
CA GLU A 65 6.09 -5.64 9.54
C GLU A 65 4.85 -4.80 9.86
N LYS A 66 4.01 -4.51 8.86
CA LYS A 66 2.68 -3.91 9.03
C LYS A 66 1.81 -4.65 10.06
N PHE A 67 1.87 -5.98 10.07
CA PHE A 67 1.05 -6.82 10.95
C PHE A 67 1.69 -7.08 12.32
N MET A 68 2.78 -6.36 12.67
CA MET A 68 3.44 -6.47 13.97
C MET A 68 2.98 -5.40 14.95
N PHE A 69 2.01 -4.56 14.55
CA PHE A 69 1.39 -3.57 15.41
C PHE A 69 0.28 -4.20 16.24
N VAL A 70 0.19 -3.79 17.50
CA VAL A 70 -0.81 -4.25 18.45
C VAL A 70 -1.36 -3.02 19.17
N ALA A 71 -2.68 -2.88 19.21
CA ALA A 71 -3.34 -1.82 19.97
C ALA A 71 -3.71 -2.33 21.37
N LEU A 72 -3.48 -1.50 22.38
CA LEU A 72 -3.94 -1.73 23.75
C LEU A 72 -5.23 -0.94 23.97
N ASN A 73 -6.36 -1.64 24.05
CA ASN A 73 -7.68 -1.07 24.23
C ASN A 73 -8.11 -1.13 25.70
N GLY A 74 -9.00 -0.23 26.14
CA GLY A 74 -9.51 -0.18 27.53
C GLY A 74 -8.86 0.90 28.40
N LEU A 75 -7.90 1.65 27.86
CA LEU A 75 -7.25 2.76 28.59
C LEU A 75 -8.17 3.98 28.75
N GLU A 76 -9.19 4.11 27.90
CA GLU A 76 -10.22 5.14 27.95
C GLU A 76 -11.08 5.08 29.22
N GLN A 77 -11.12 3.92 29.88
CA GLN A 77 -11.91 3.70 31.10
C GLN A 77 -11.14 4.11 32.38
N VAL A 78 -9.86 4.45 32.25
CA VAL A 78 -9.00 4.78 33.38
C VAL A 78 -9.12 6.27 33.73
N ALA A 79 -9.45 6.56 34.99
CA ALA A 79 -9.36 7.91 35.52
C ALA A 79 -7.89 8.25 35.84
N TRP A 80 -7.28 9.08 35.00
CA TRP A 80 -5.89 9.52 35.13
C TRP A 80 -5.78 10.70 36.10
N PRO A 81 -4.97 10.62 37.17
CA PRO A 81 -4.69 11.77 38.02
C PRO A 81 -3.99 12.89 37.26
N GLU A 82 -4.22 14.14 37.64
CA GLU A 82 -3.47 15.26 37.07
C GLU A 82 -1.99 15.21 37.50
N GLY A 83 -1.09 15.57 36.58
CA GLY A 83 0.34 15.66 36.87
C GLY A 83 1.10 14.33 36.98
N ILE A 84 0.53 13.22 36.50
CA ILE A 84 1.29 11.96 36.45
C ILE A 84 2.50 12.10 35.53
N THR A 85 3.65 11.62 35.99
CA THR A 85 4.90 11.59 35.20
C THR A 85 5.11 10.25 34.49
N GLY A 86 4.39 9.21 34.90
CA GLY A 86 4.45 7.88 34.31
C GLY A 86 3.49 6.92 35.01
N PHE A 87 3.25 5.78 34.39
CA PHE A 87 2.48 4.67 34.91
C PHE A 87 3.06 3.36 34.39
N GLU A 88 2.68 2.25 35.01
CA GLU A 88 3.10 0.93 34.58
C GLU A 88 1.88 0.03 34.37
N ILE A 89 1.96 -0.83 33.35
CA ILE A 89 0.96 -1.84 33.06
C ILE A 89 1.63 -3.20 33.15
N ASP A 90 1.19 -4.02 34.10
CA ASP A 90 1.63 -5.42 34.20
C ASP A 90 0.67 -6.29 33.38
N VAL A 91 1.24 -7.04 32.44
CA VAL A 91 0.49 -7.96 31.58
C VAL A 91 0.80 -9.39 32.01
N LEU A 92 -0.19 -10.10 32.53
CA LEU A 92 -0.07 -11.50 32.88
C LEU A 92 -0.37 -12.36 31.66
N LEU A 93 0.60 -13.21 31.29
CA LEU A 93 0.46 -14.17 30.19
C LEU A 93 -0.05 -15.53 30.70
N ASN A 94 -0.72 -16.27 29.83
CA ASN A 94 -1.23 -17.63 30.07
C ASN A 94 -0.14 -18.70 30.02
N GLU A 95 0.92 -18.47 29.25
CA GLU A 95 2.07 -19.34 29.04
C GLU A 95 3.32 -18.65 29.58
N ASN A 96 4.28 -19.43 30.09
CA ASN A 96 5.58 -18.90 30.48
C ASN A 96 6.33 -18.38 29.24
N TRP A 97 6.89 -17.17 29.35
CA TRP A 97 7.72 -16.62 28.31
C TRP A 97 8.99 -17.48 28.11
N PRO A 98 9.33 -17.87 26.86
CA PRO A 98 10.53 -18.67 26.61
C PRO A 98 11.81 -17.95 27.06
N HIS A 99 12.66 -18.64 27.82
CA HIS A 99 13.89 -18.07 28.37
C HIS A 99 14.93 -17.71 27.29
N ASP A 100 14.84 -18.37 26.13
CA ASP A 100 15.74 -18.16 24.99
C ASP A 100 15.43 -16.87 24.21
N LEU A 101 14.33 -16.19 24.56
CA LEU A 101 13.90 -14.94 23.93
C LEU A 101 14.14 -13.78 24.89
N PRO A 102 15.22 -12.99 24.73
CA PRO A 102 15.44 -11.83 25.56
C PRO A 102 14.30 -10.81 25.38
N PHE A 103 13.85 -10.22 26.49
CA PHE A 103 12.84 -9.16 26.47
C PHE A 103 13.45 -7.89 27.07
N ASP A 104 13.52 -6.83 26.26
CA ASP A 104 14.10 -5.54 26.60
C ASP A 104 13.16 -4.38 26.24
N SER A 105 13.53 -3.16 26.67
CA SER A 105 12.77 -1.94 26.36
C SER A 105 12.79 -1.57 24.88
N ASP A 106 13.72 -2.10 24.08
CA ASP A 106 13.82 -1.80 22.66
C ASP A 106 12.83 -2.63 21.81
N ASN A 107 12.25 -3.69 22.39
CA ASN A 107 11.28 -4.58 21.75
C ASN A 107 9.89 -3.97 21.58
N ILE A 108 9.52 -3.00 22.43
CA ILE A 108 8.25 -2.29 22.35
C ILE A 108 8.56 -0.84 22.04
N ARG A 109 7.99 -0.33 20.95
CA ARG A 109 8.15 1.06 20.54
C ARG A 109 6.79 1.68 20.27
N LEU A 110 6.59 2.85 20.84
CA LEU A 110 5.42 3.69 20.58
C LEU A 110 5.75 4.71 19.48
N HIS A 111 4.72 5.37 18.93
CA HIS A 111 4.87 6.42 17.91
C HIS A 111 5.60 5.96 16.64
N CYS A 112 5.35 4.72 16.23
CA CYS A 112 5.88 4.14 15.00
C CYS A 112 4.78 4.10 13.95
N VAL A 113 5.10 4.39 12.69
CA VAL A 113 4.15 4.32 11.57
C VAL A 113 4.86 3.80 10.32
N PRO A 114 4.25 2.89 9.54
CA PRO A 114 4.78 2.52 8.23
C PRO A 114 4.63 3.68 7.26
N VAL A 115 5.67 3.94 6.47
CA VAL A 115 5.65 5.00 5.45
C VAL A 115 6.05 4.44 4.09
N ILE A 116 5.40 4.93 3.03
CA ILE A 116 5.72 4.59 1.65
C ILE A 116 6.33 5.80 0.93
N ASN A 117 7.25 5.55 0.01
CA ASN A 117 7.93 6.61 -0.73
C ASN A 117 7.11 7.07 -1.93
N LEU A 118 6.08 7.87 -1.67
CA LEU A 118 5.28 8.56 -2.68
C LEU A 118 5.32 10.07 -2.44
N PHE A 119 5.40 10.85 -3.52
CA PHE A 119 5.39 12.30 -3.46
C PHE A 119 4.70 12.90 -4.70
N PRO A 120 4.07 14.07 -4.59
CA PRO A 120 3.48 14.74 -5.73
C PRO A 120 4.54 15.18 -6.73
N LEU A 121 4.22 15.04 -8.01
CA LEU A 121 5.02 15.41 -9.16
C LEU A 121 4.17 16.18 -10.17
N GLU A 122 4.81 17.08 -10.88
CA GLU A 122 4.25 17.72 -12.07
C GLU A 122 4.98 17.18 -13.31
N ALA A 123 4.22 16.97 -14.38
CA ALA A 123 4.77 16.63 -15.69
C ALA A 123 5.12 17.89 -16.46
N ASP A 124 6.06 17.77 -17.40
CA ASP A 124 6.20 18.78 -18.45
C ASP A 124 4.85 18.92 -19.20
N PRO A 125 4.42 20.16 -19.55
CA PRO A 125 3.20 20.36 -20.33
C PRO A 125 3.21 19.52 -21.60
N LEU A 126 2.17 18.70 -21.77
CA LEU A 126 2.10 17.79 -22.90
C LEU A 126 1.44 18.51 -24.09
N HIS A 127 2.21 18.67 -25.16
CA HIS A 127 1.70 19.19 -26.43
C HIS A 127 1.03 18.08 -27.23
N LEU A 128 -0.20 18.33 -27.67
CA LEU A 128 -0.93 17.37 -28.52
C LEU A 128 -0.44 17.46 -29.97
N SER A 129 -0.20 16.30 -30.58
CA SER A 129 0.13 16.17 -32.00
C SER A 129 -1.06 15.52 -32.73
N PRO A 130 -1.48 16.04 -33.90
CA PRO A 130 -2.60 15.46 -34.66
C PRO A 130 -2.37 14.00 -35.10
N LEU A 131 -1.11 13.54 -35.14
CA LEU A 131 -0.71 12.24 -35.68
C LEU A 131 -0.44 11.18 -34.59
N GLU A 132 -0.42 11.57 -33.32
CA GLU A 132 -0.02 10.70 -32.21
C GLU A 132 -1.15 10.55 -31.19
N ASN A 133 -1.37 9.31 -30.73
CA ASN A 133 -2.35 9.00 -29.68
C ASN A 133 -1.69 8.47 -28.40
N GLU A 134 -0.39 8.13 -28.47
CA GLU A 134 0.39 7.62 -27.35
C GLU A 134 1.52 8.62 -27.05
N PHE A 135 1.56 9.13 -25.82
CA PHE A 135 2.50 10.16 -25.39
C PHE A 135 3.37 9.64 -24.25
N LEU A 136 4.70 9.76 -24.38
CA LEU A 136 5.63 9.41 -23.31
C LEU A 136 5.63 10.51 -22.26
N LEU A 137 5.25 10.17 -21.02
CA LEU A 137 5.26 11.12 -19.91
C LEU A 137 6.67 11.30 -19.35
N ARG A 138 7.02 12.57 -19.12
CA ARG A 138 8.29 12.97 -18.52
C ARG A 138 8.00 13.86 -17.31
N PRO A 139 8.32 13.43 -16.08
CA PRO A 139 8.19 14.31 -14.93
C PRO A 139 9.28 15.37 -14.97
N MET A 140 8.95 16.59 -14.53
CA MET A 140 9.88 17.72 -14.52
C MET A 140 11.19 17.44 -13.75
N ARG A 141 11.16 16.51 -12.78
CA ARG A 141 12.30 16.11 -11.93
C ARG A 141 13.15 14.95 -12.51
N ILE A 142 13.15 14.71 -13.82
CA ILE A 142 13.96 13.63 -14.44
C ILE A 142 15.47 13.79 -14.23
N GLN A 143 15.96 15.00 -13.92
CA GLN A 143 17.41 15.27 -13.83
C GLN A 143 18.13 14.42 -12.76
N ASP A 144 17.42 13.85 -11.79
CA ASP A 144 17.99 13.02 -10.73
C ASP A 144 18.17 11.53 -11.11
N GLY A 145 17.70 11.09 -12.29
CA GLY A 145 17.92 9.72 -12.81
C GLY A 145 17.30 8.57 -11.98
N HIS A 146 16.55 8.89 -10.93
CA HIS A 146 15.96 7.93 -9.99
C HIS A 146 14.45 8.06 -9.85
N THR A 147 13.85 9.11 -10.42
CA THR A 147 12.42 9.39 -10.32
C THR A 147 11.64 8.52 -11.31
N GLU A 148 10.66 7.77 -10.80
CA GLU A 148 9.69 6.99 -11.57
C GLU A 148 8.27 7.52 -11.33
N ILE A 149 7.40 7.43 -12.33
CA ILE A 149 5.97 7.78 -12.19
C ILE A 149 5.23 6.57 -11.59
N TYR A 150 4.54 6.78 -10.47
CA TYR A 150 3.69 5.78 -9.82
C TYR A 150 2.27 5.77 -10.41
N SER A 151 1.62 6.93 -10.46
CA SER A 151 0.27 7.10 -11.02
C SER A 151 0.12 8.46 -11.71
N VAL A 152 -0.81 8.51 -12.66
CA VAL A 152 -1.35 9.75 -13.21
C VAL A 152 -2.64 10.02 -12.45
N ASP A 153 -2.71 11.14 -11.74
CA ASP A 153 -3.80 11.41 -10.81
C ASP A 153 -4.88 12.27 -11.48
N ASN A 154 -4.46 13.32 -12.19
CA ASN A 154 -5.36 14.20 -12.93
C ASN A 154 -4.71 14.72 -14.21
N ILE A 155 -5.53 14.92 -15.24
CA ILE A 155 -5.13 15.53 -16.51
C ILE A 155 -6.13 16.62 -16.81
N MET A 156 -5.62 17.85 -16.89
CA MET A 156 -6.40 19.04 -17.16
C MET A 156 -5.89 19.69 -18.44
N ARG A 157 -6.82 20.30 -19.18
CA ARG A 157 -6.49 21.11 -20.34
C ARG A 157 -6.21 22.55 -19.89
N ASP A 158 -5.12 23.13 -20.39
CA ASP A 158 -4.80 24.53 -20.14
C ASP A 158 -5.45 25.43 -21.19
N ASP A 159 -6.66 25.92 -20.92
CA ASP A 159 -7.32 26.89 -21.80
C ASP A 159 -6.69 28.29 -21.62
N LYS A 160 -5.71 28.63 -22.48
CA LYS A 160 -5.11 29.98 -22.53
C LYS A 160 -6.06 31.08 -23.02
N PHE A 161 -7.25 30.73 -23.51
CA PHE A 161 -8.17 31.65 -24.21
C PHE A 161 -9.54 31.90 -23.54
N CYS A 162 -9.89 31.22 -22.44
CA CYS A 162 -11.23 31.35 -21.85
C CYS A 162 -11.26 32.21 -20.57
N SER A 163 -11.38 33.52 -20.76
CA SER A 163 -11.93 34.46 -19.76
C SER A 163 -13.46 34.50 -19.84
N SER A 164 -14.16 33.38 -19.59
CA SER A 164 -15.63 33.42 -19.43
C SER A 164 -16.16 32.12 -18.84
N ARG A 165 -16.72 32.20 -17.63
CA ARG A 165 -17.91 31.53 -17.02
C ARG A 165 -18.52 30.23 -17.62
N HIS A 166 -17.77 29.39 -18.33
CA HIS A 166 -18.09 27.99 -18.55
C HIS A 166 -17.14 27.13 -17.71
N THR A 167 -17.41 27.17 -16.41
CA THR A 167 -16.82 26.33 -15.36
C THR A 167 -17.30 24.89 -15.48
N GLY A 168 -16.96 24.22 -16.59
CA GLY A 168 -16.92 22.77 -16.67
C GLY A 168 -15.45 22.41 -16.84
N SER A 169 -14.82 21.93 -15.77
CA SER A 169 -13.44 21.44 -15.81
C SER A 169 -13.31 20.45 -16.97
N GLN A 170 -12.55 20.79 -18.02
CA GLN A 170 -12.26 19.93 -19.17
C GLN A 170 -11.24 18.85 -18.77
N ALA A 171 -11.54 18.12 -17.70
CA ALA A 171 -10.69 17.07 -17.16
C ALA A 171 -10.88 15.78 -17.95
N TYR A 172 -9.80 15.04 -18.15
CA TYR A 172 -9.88 13.70 -18.72
C TYR A 172 -10.25 12.69 -17.64
N VAL A 173 -11.14 11.76 -17.97
CA VAL A 173 -11.60 10.74 -17.04
C VAL A 173 -10.78 9.44 -17.22
N PRO A 174 -10.33 8.77 -16.15
CA PRO A 174 -9.61 7.50 -16.28
C PRO A 174 -10.48 6.43 -16.95
N PHE A 175 -9.95 5.71 -17.93
CA PHE A 175 -10.66 4.67 -18.67
C PHE A 175 -11.22 3.54 -17.78
N SER A 176 -10.56 3.27 -16.65
CA SER A 176 -11.00 2.28 -15.65
C SER A 176 -12.37 2.61 -15.05
N SER A 177 -12.66 3.88 -14.77
CA SER A 177 -13.85 4.35 -14.04
C SER A 177 -15.19 3.92 -14.66
N PHE A 178 -15.27 3.83 -16.00
CA PHE A 178 -16.49 3.42 -16.68
C PHE A 178 -16.49 1.97 -17.13
N ARG A 179 -15.33 1.37 -17.42
CA ARG A 179 -15.24 -0.06 -17.81
C ARG A 179 -15.71 -0.98 -16.70
N HIS A 180 -15.53 -0.61 -15.43
CA HIS A 180 -15.99 -1.39 -14.28
C HIS A 180 -17.52 -1.44 -14.11
N ARG A 181 -18.31 -0.65 -14.85
CA ARG A 181 -19.79 -0.71 -14.82
C ARG A 181 -20.39 -1.77 -15.77
N GLY A 182 -19.57 -2.55 -16.47
CA GLY A 182 -20.04 -3.72 -17.23
C GLY A 182 -21.02 -3.46 -18.37
N GLY A 183 -21.24 -2.20 -18.77
CA GLY A 183 -22.17 -1.83 -19.83
C GLY A 183 -21.48 -1.79 -21.20
N MET A 184 -21.96 -2.60 -22.15
CA MET A 184 -21.80 -2.32 -23.58
C MET A 184 -22.55 -1.02 -23.91
N LEU A 185 -21.94 0.15 -23.71
CA LEU A 185 -22.57 1.42 -24.07
C LEU A 185 -21.54 2.28 -24.82
N ARG A 186 -21.58 2.21 -26.16
CA ARG A 186 -20.98 3.23 -27.03
C ARG A 186 -21.51 4.65 -26.73
N HIS A 187 -22.60 4.77 -25.97
CA HIS A 187 -23.28 6.03 -25.67
C HIS A 187 -22.97 6.65 -24.29
N ASP A 188 -22.31 5.92 -23.38
CA ASP A 188 -21.93 6.42 -22.03
C ASP A 188 -20.41 6.64 -21.90
N ALA A 189 -19.65 6.47 -22.98
CA ALA A 189 -18.23 6.79 -22.98
C ALA A 189 -18.05 8.31 -22.80
N PRO A 190 -17.28 8.76 -21.78
CA PRO A 190 -16.99 10.17 -21.63
C PRO A 190 -16.34 10.73 -22.91
N GLU A 191 -16.63 11.99 -23.23
CA GLU A 191 -16.06 12.66 -24.41
C GLU A 191 -14.52 12.75 -24.37
N ARG A 192 -13.93 12.66 -23.17
CA ARG A 192 -12.48 12.64 -22.91
C ARG A 192 -12.13 11.55 -21.91
N TYR A 193 -11.30 10.61 -22.33
CA TYR A 193 -10.76 9.59 -21.43
C TYR A 193 -9.28 9.34 -21.68
N TYR A 194 -8.63 8.78 -20.66
CA TYR A 194 -7.23 8.41 -20.75
C TYR A 194 -6.95 7.03 -20.19
N HIS A 195 -5.91 6.39 -20.71
CA HIS A 195 -5.39 5.12 -20.23
C HIS A 195 -3.87 5.20 -20.13
N THR A 196 -3.29 4.66 -19.05
CA THR A 196 -1.85 4.64 -18.86
C THR A 196 -1.29 3.26 -19.12
N ARG A 197 -0.11 3.20 -19.76
CA ARG A 197 0.62 1.97 -20.00
C ARG A 197 2.04 2.12 -19.51
N VAL A 198 2.45 1.24 -18.60
CA VAL A 198 3.81 1.21 -18.08
C VAL A 198 4.61 0.17 -18.85
N LYS A 199 5.81 0.54 -19.31
CA LYS A 199 6.78 -0.37 -19.94
C LYS A 199 8.15 -0.17 -19.32
N ARG A 200 8.92 -1.24 -19.23
CA ARG A 200 10.31 -1.13 -18.78
C ARG A 200 11.17 -0.55 -19.90
N GLY A 201 11.81 0.57 -19.64
CA GLY A 201 12.71 1.25 -20.55
C GLY A 201 14.12 0.63 -20.58
N PRO A 202 14.99 1.04 -21.52
CA PRO A 202 16.36 0.53 -21.65
C PRO A 202 17.26 0.81 -20.43
N SER A 203 16.97 1.88 -19.69
CA SER A 203 17.67 2.24 -18.44
C SER A 203 17.36 1.29 -17.27
N GLY A 204 16.36 0.41 -17.45
CA GLY A 204 15.85 -0.47 -16.41
C GLY A 204 14.74 0.15 -15.55
N LEU A 205 14.49 1.46 -15.67
CA LEU A 205 13.38 2.19 -15.07
C LEU A 205 12.07 1.97 -15.86
N HIS A 206 10.95 2.37 -15.28
CA HIS A 206 9.64 2.27 -15.90
C HIS A 206 9.24 3.58 -16.60
N ASP A 207 8.97 3.47 -17.90
CA ASP A 207 8.44 4.53 -18.74
C ASP A 207 6.91 4.44 -18.76
N THR A 208 6.25 5.55 -18.43
CA THR A 208 4.79 5.66 -18.44
C THR A 208 4.32 6.33 -19.73
N TRP A 209 3.51 5.62 -20.49
CA TRP A 209 2.85 6.10 -21.70
C TRP A 209 1.42 6.47 -21.38
N LEU A 210 1.00 7.64 -21.84
CA LEU A 210 -0.36 8.13 -21.77
C LEU A 210 -1.04 7.91 -23.11
N ILE A 211 -2.20 7.27 -23.09
CA ILE A 211 -3.04 7.04 -24.26
C ILE A 211 -4.30 7.87 -24.06
N LEU A 212 -4.56 8.79 -24.98
CA LEU A 212 -5.73 9.67 -24.95
C LEU A 212 -6.77 9.19 -25.96
N GLY A 213 -8.04 9.36 -25.64
CA GLY A 213 -9.15 9.00 -26.53
C GLY A 213 -10.46 9.70 -26.18
N GLY A 214 -11.40 9.65 -27.13
CA GLY A 214 -12.73 10.26 -27.03
C GLY A 214 -13.03 11.24 -28.17
N ASP A 215 -14.31 11.48 -28.43
CA ASP A 215 -14.76 12.32 -29.55
C ASP A 215 -14.32 13.79 -29.37
N ALA A 216 -14.26 14.29 -28.13
CA ALA A 216 -13.73 15.63 -27.87
C ALA A 216 -12.20 15.66 -28.00
N PHE A 217 -11.48 14.58 -27.69
CA PHE A 217 -10.03 14.49 -27.95
C PHE A 217 -9.70 14.57 -29.46
N ASP A 218 -10.55 14.02 -30.33
CA ASP A 218 -10.40 14.17 -31.79
C ASP A 218 -10.50 15.63 -32.24
N THR A 219 -11.27 16.45 -31.52
CA THR A 219 -11.38 17.88 -31.77
C THR A 219 -10.20 18.64 -31.17
N ASP A 220 -9.84 18.29 -29.93
CA ASP A 220 -8.74 18.90 -29.17
C ASP A 220 -7.40 18.75 -29.91
N ARG A 221 -7.09 17.56 -30.43
CA ARG A 221 -5.84 17.32 -31.18
C ARG A 221 -5.71 18.13 -32.48
N MET A 222 -6.81 18.68 -32.99
CA MET A 222 -6.85 19.47 -34.23
C MET A 222 -6.66 20.96 -33.95
N LEU A 223 -6.71 21.38 -32.69
CA LEU A 223 -6.43 22.75 -32.28
C LEU A 223 -4.91 22.97 -32.23
N GLU A 224 -4.46 24.09 -32.80
CA GLU A 224 -3.06 24.50 -32.72
C GLU A 224 -2.72 24.92 -31.27
N ASP A 225 -1.56 24.50 -30.77
CA ASP A 225 -0.99 24.85 -29.46
C ASP A 225 -1.77 24.40 -28.20
N GLU A 226 -2.54 23.32 -28.28
CA GLU A 226 -3.17 22.75 -27.08
C GLU A 226 -2.16 22.06 -26.15
N THR A 227 -2.15 22.47 -24.89
CA THR A 227 -1.31 21.92 -23.83
C THR A 227 -2.12 21.29 -22.72
N LEU A 228 -1.70 20.12 -22.27
CA LEU A 228 -2.27 19.44 -21.11
C LEU A 228 -1.34 19.59 -19.90
N SER A 229 -1.92 19.95 -18.75
CA SER A 229 -1.27 19.91 -17.45
C SER A 229 -1.60 18.60 -16.74
N LEU A 230 -0.57 17.92 -16.23
CA LEU A 230 -0.72 16.62 -15.58
C LEU A 230 -0.21 16.66 -14.14
N SER A 231 -1.06 16.23 -13.22
CA SER A 231 -0.67 15.94 -11.84
C SER A 231 -0.34 14.46 -11.71
N LEU A 232 0.86 14.18 -11.23
CA LEU A 232 1.42 12.83 -11.12
C LEU A 232 1.78 12.53 -9.66
N THR A 233 1.77 11.25 -9.30
CA THR A 233 2.45 10.77 -8.10
C THR A 233 3.73 10.07 -8.51
N GLY A 234 4.84 10.42 -7.86
CA GLY A 234 6.17 9.89 -8.11
C GLY A 234 6.72 9.00 -7.01
N THR A 235 7.75 8.24 -7.36
CA THR A 235 8.61 7.50 -6.42
C THR A 235 10.08 7.57 -6.87
N ASN A 236 11.04 7.25 -5.99
CA ASN A 236 12.48 7.27 -6.33
C ASN A 236 13.04 5.88 -6.69
N GLY A 237 12.19 4.93 -7.06
CA GLY A 237 12.59 3.56 -7.41
C GLY A 237 13.53 2.95 -6.36
N GLN A 238 14.72 2.51 -6.79
CA GLN A 238 15.69 1.83 -5.92
C GLN A 238 16.52 2.75 -5.01
N LEU A 239 16.43 4.08 -5.18
CA LEU A 239 17.27 5.04 -4.46
C LEU A 239 17.16 4.94 -2.93
N PRO A 240 15.97 4.85 -2.31
CA PRO A 240 15.86 4.81 -0.86
C PRO A 240 16.60 3.62 -0.25
N ARG A 241 16.53 2.44 -0.90
CA ARG A 241 17.28 1.25 -0.46
C ARG A 241 18.79 1.46 -0.55
N LYS A 242 19.29 2.18 -1.55
CA LYS A 242 20.73 2.42 -1.74
C LYS A 242 21.26 3.52 -0.81
N ALA A 243 20.55 4.64 -0.71
CA ALA A 243 20.99 5.82 0.01
C ALA A 243 20.82 5.70 1.54
N LEU A 244 19.67 5.18 1.99
CA LEU A 244 19.32 5.11 3.42
C LEU A 244 19.91 3.88 4.14
N GLN A 245 20.81 3.13 3.48
CA GLN A 245 21.66 2.16 4.17
C GLN A 245 22.74 2.84 5.00
N SER A 246 23.20 4.02 4.57
CA SER A 246 24.28 4.77 5.22
C SER A 246 23.81 6.04 5.93
N THR A 247 22.60 6.53 5.64
CA THR A 247 22.07 7.79 6.20
C THR A 247 20.75 7.56 6.94
N LEU A 248 20.59 8.24 8.08
CA LEU A 248 19.34 8.25 8.83
C LEU A 248 18.46 9.39 8.32
N LEU A 249 17.16 9.11 8.15
CA LEU A 249 16.14 10.16 8.06
C LEU A 249 15.86 10.65 9.48
N ASP A 250 16.47 11.76 9.88
CA ASP A 250 16.43 12.28 11.25
C ASP A 250 15.67 13.61 11.40
N THR A 251 15.37 14.27 10.28
CA THR A 251 14.82 15.62 10.25
C THR A 251 13.42 15.63 9.60
N PRO A 252 12.38 16.13 10.30
CA PRO A 252 11.07 16.33 9.70
C PRO A 252 11.07 17.58 8.79
N VAL A 253 10.33 17.52 7.68
CA VAL A 253 10.21 18.63 6.70
C VAL A 253 9.49 19.84 7.30
N HIS A 254 8.54 19.61 8.21
CA HIS A 254 7.84 20.66 8.93
C HIS A 254 8.02 20.46 10.44
N ALA A 255 8.62 21.44 11.10
CA ALA A 255 8.74 21.44 12.55
C ALA A 255 7.37 21.77 13.17
N SER A 256 6.72 20.78 13.78
CA SER A 256 5.66 21.05 14.75
C SER A 256 6.23 21.80 15.96
N GLN A 257 5.36 22.41 16.78
CA GLN A 257 5.77 23.05 18.06
C GLN A 257 6.55 22.10 18.99
N ASN A 258 6.40 20.79 18.82
CA ASN A 258 7.19 19.77 19.51
C ASN A 258 8.37 19.31 18.64
N VAL A 259 9.55 19.19 19.26
CA VAL A 259 10.75 18.63 18.64
C VAL A 259 10.57 17.11 18.48
N LEU A 260 10.13 16.68 17.30
CA LEU A 260 10.04 15.27 16.94
C LEU A 260 11.40 14.78 16.44
N ARG A 261 11.91 13.69 17.01
CA ARG A 261 13.05 12.96 16.45
C ARG A 261 12.53 11.86 15.54
N VAL A 262 12.92 11.90 14.28
CA VAL A 262 12.60 10.84 13.32
C VAL A 262 13.75 9.84 13.33
N ARG A 263 13.43 8.55 13.28
CA ARG A 263 14.43 7.49 13.13
C ARG A 263 13.83 6.33 12.37
N ASN A 264 14.58 5.81 11.41
CA ASN A 264 14.19 4.59 10.73
C ASN A 264 14.42 3.36 11.63
N LEU A 265 13.41 2.49 11.71
CA LEU A 265 13.43 1.25 12.50
C LEU A 265 13.99 0.06 11.70
N CYS A 266 13.68 0.01 10.41
CA CYS A 266 13.99 -1.11 9.53
C CYS A 266 14.59 -0.59 8.23
N ALA A 267 15.52 -1.33 7.63
CA ALA A 267 16.05 -0.94 6.32
C ALA A 267 14.91 -0.82 5.29
N PRO A 268 14.81 0.26 4.49
CA PRO A 268 13.73 0.43 3.50
C PRO A 268 13.68 -0.75 2.55
N THR A 269 12.50 -1.17 2.09
CA THR A 269 12.37 -2.32 1.18
C THR A 269 12.88 -1.99 -0.23
N GLN A 270 13.08 -3.04 -1.05
CA GLN A 270 13.26 -2.83 -2.49
C GLN A 270 11.88 -2.62 -3.15
N PRO A 271 11.80 -1.79 -4.22
CA PRO A 271 10.59 -1.70 -5.03
C PRO A 271 10.20 -3.09 -5.56
N CYS A 272 8.95 -3.46 -5.36
CA CYS A 272 8.40 -4.72 -5.84
C CYS A 272 7.57 -4.44 -7.10
N TYR A 273 8.07 -4.89 -8.25
CA TYR A 273 7.36 -4.77 -9.52
C TYR A 273 6.58 -6.06 -9.81
N PRO A 274 5.44 -5.98 -10.50
CA PRO A 274 4.67 -7.17 -10.85
C PRO A 274 5.49 -8.13 -11.73
N PRO A 275 5.42 -9.46 -11.51
CA PRO A 275 6.17 -10.43 -12.29
C PRO A 275 5.81 -10.39 -13.78
N ALA A 276 6.78 -10.08 -14.65
CA ALA A 276 6.61 -10.11 -16.11
C ALA A 276 6.88 -11.51 -16.72
N ARG A 277 6.56 -12.60 -16.00
CA ARG A 277 6.80 -13.97 -16.46
C ARG A 277 5.70 -14.46 -17.40
N ASP A 278 6.05 -15.38 -18.28
CA ASP A 278 5.09 -16.00 -19.19
C ASP A 278 3.93 -16.64 -18.40
N ARG A 279 2.71 -16.40 -18.85
CA ARG A 279 1.43 -16.85 -18.24
C ARG A 279 1.08 -16.35 -16.84
N PHE A 280 1.84 -15.44 -16.21
CA PHE A 280 1.48 -14.88 -14.89
C PHE A 280 0.06 -14.29 -14.88
N HIS A 281 -0.23 -13.41 -15.84
CA HIS A 281 -1.54 -12.78 -15.99
C HIS A 281 -2.67 -13.80 -16.17
N TRP A 282 -2.43 -14.86 -16.96
CA TRP A 282 -3.40 -15.93 -17.16
C TRP A 282 -3.67 -16.71 -15.87
N ARG A 283 -2.65 -16.97 -15.05
CA ARG A 283 -2.81 -17.62 -13.75
C ARG A 283 -3.62 -16.76 -12.78
N VAL A 284 -3.40 -15.44 -12.77
CA VAL A 284 -4.20 -14.51 -11.96
C VAL A 284 -5.65 -14.50 -12.42
N LEU A 285 -5.91 -14.45 -13.74
CA LEU A 285 -7.28 -14.53 -14.27
C LEU A 285 -7.97 -15.85 -13.92
N SER A 286 -7.27 -16.98 -14.02
CA SER A 286 -7.81 -18.28 -13.60
C SER A 286 -8.10 -18.33 -12.10
N HIS A 287 -7.26 -17.68 -11.28
CA HIS A 287 -7.45 -17.60 -9.83
C HIS A 287 -8.71 -16.82 -9.44
N LEU A 288 -9.04 -15.76 -10.17
CA LEU A 288 -10.23 -14.94 -9.92
C LEU A 288 -11.55 -15.61 -10.37
N GLY A 289 -11.47 -16.75 -11.07
CA GLY A 289 -12.65 -17.48 -11.51
C GLY A 289 -13.44 -18.09 -10.35
N SER A 290 -14.77 -18.09 -10.43
CA SER A 290 -15.66 -18.60 -9.37
C SER A 290 -15.45 -20.08 -9.02
N ASN A 291 -14.95 -20.88 -9.95
CA ASN A 291 -14.66 -22.30 -9.75
C ASN A 291 -13.26 -22.56 -9.17
N PHE A 292 -12.53 -21.52 -8.78
CA PHE A 292 -11.17 -21.71 -8.29
C PHE A 292 -11.12 -22.46 -6.96
N LEU A 293 -12.09 -22.22 -6.07
CA LEU A 293 -12.18 -22.88 -4.77
C LEU A 293 -12.36 -24.40 -4.87
N SER A 294 -13.06 -24.89 -5.90
CA SER A 294 -13.25 -26.33 -6.12
C SER A 294 -12.05 -27.01 -6.76
N MET A 295 -11.19 -26.28 -7.47
CA MET A 295 -9.92 -26.80 -7.99
C MET A 295 -8.80 -26.83 -6.93
N MET A 296 -9.06 -26.24 -5.77
CA MET A 296 -8.04 -25.91 -4.78
C MET A 296 -7.71 -27.08 -3.84
N ASP A 297 -8.10 -28.31 -4.17
CA ASP A 297 -8.04 -29.50 -3.31
C ASP A 297 -6.62 -30.03 -3.03
N ASN A 298 -5.61 -29.58 -3.79
CA ASN A 298 -4.21 -30.00 -3.60
C ASN A 298 -3.37 -28.88 -2.96
N ALA A 299 -2.51 -29.25 -2.01
CA ALA A 299 -1.50 -28.37 -1.42
C ALA A 299 -0.57 -27.73 -2.47
N GLU A 300 -0.27 -28.42 -3.58
CA GLU A 300 0.49 -27.84 -4.70
C GLU A 300 -0.22 -26.66 -5.36
N ILE A 301 -1.53 -26.78 -5.57
CA ILE A 301 -2.33 -25.71 -6.18
C ILE A 301 -2.36 -24.51 -5.24
N LEU A 302 -2.62 -24.73 -3.94
CA LEU A 302 -2.58 -23.66 -2.93
C LEU A 302 -1.22 -22.94 -2.89
N ARG A 303 -0.11 -23.69 -2.89
CA ARG A 303 1.24 -23.12 -2.97
C ARG A 303 1.43 -22.30 -4.24
N GLY A 304 0.97 -22.82 -5.38
CA GLY A 304 1.01 -22.14 -6.67
C GLY A 304 0.20 -20.84 -6.70
N THR A 305 -0.95 -20.80 -6.03
CA THR A 305 -1.81 -19.61 -5.90
C THR A 305 -1.16 -18.56 -5.03
N LEU A 306 -0.71 -18.95 -3.83
CA LEU A 306 -0.08 -18.03 -2.89
C LEU A 306 1.23 -17.46 -3.45
N ALA A 307 1.95 -18.25 -4.24
CA ALA A 307 3.13 -17.79 -4.97
C ALA A 307 2.84 -16.69 -6.02
N LEU A 308 1.58 -16.46 -6.43
CA LEU A 308 1.23 -15.32 -7.28
C LEU A 308 1.37 -13.98 -6.56
N TYR A 309 1.29 -14.00 -5.22
CA TYR A 309 1.36 -12.82 -4.37
C TYR A 309 2.77 -12.55 -3.81
N ASP A 310 3.70 -13.50 -3.94
CA ASP A 310 5.10 -13.30 -3.56
C ASP A 310 5.89 -12.66 -4.70
N TRP A 311 5.98 -11.33 -4.67
CA TRP A 311 6.76 -10.55 -5.65
C TRP A 311 8.19 -10.27 -5.19
N THR A 312 8.54 -10.67 -3.96
CA THR A 312 9.84 -10.35 -3.34
C THR A 312 10.93 -11.38 -3.62
N GLU A 313 10.55 -12.58 -4.08
CA GLU A 313 11.43 -13.75 -4.26
C GLU A 313 12.22 -14.16 -3.00
N SER A 314 11.76 -13.70 -1.83
CA SER A 314 12.41 -13.93 -0.55
C SER A 314 12.52 -15.41 -0.22
N GLU A 315 13.70 -15.85 0.22
CA GLU A 315 13.90 -17.23 0.66
C GLU A 315 12.99 -17.59 1.84
N MET A 316 12.73 -16.63 2.72
CA MET A 316 11.83 -16.81 3.87
C MET A 316 10.41 -17.12 3.41
N ASN A 317 9.91 -16.40 2.40
CA ASN A 317 8.58 -16.64 1.84
C ASN A 317 8.50 -18.01 1.15
N ARG A 318 9.54 -18.38 0.39
CA ARG A 318 9.66 -19.71 -0.22
C ARG A 318 9.60 -20.85 0.81
N ARG A 319 10.32 -20.71 1.93
CA ARG A 319 10.27 -21.70 3.03
C ARG A 319 8.88 -21.79 3.67
N ARG A 320 8.20 -20.66 3.88
CA ARG A 320 6.82 -20.63 4.41
C ARG A 320 5.83 -21.30 3.47
N LEU A 321 5.92 -21.02 2.17
CA LEU A 321 5.09 -21.67 1.15
C LEU A 321 5.36 -23.18 1.10
N ALA A 322 6.62 -23.60 1.18
CA ALA A 322 7.00 -25.00 1.20
C ALA A 322 6.50 -25.76 2.45
N ALA A 323 6.27 -25.05 3.56
CA ALA A 323 5.73 -25.62 4.79
C ALA A 323 4.25 -26.03 4.70
N ILE A 324 3.56 -25.70 3.60
CA ILE A 324 2.23 -26.22 3.31
C ILE A 324 2.38 -27.65 2.80
N VAL A 325 2.13 -28.63 3.68
CA VAL A 325 2.32 -30.06 3.38
C VAL A 325 1.06 -30.69 2.81
N GLU A 326 -0.10 -30.44 3.41
CA GLU A 326 -1.35 -31.10 3.06
C GLU A 326 -2.53 -30.12 3.20
N ARG A 327 -3.58 -30.37 2.42
CA ARG A 327 -4.88 -29.70 2.54
C ARG A 327 -5.97 -30.76 2.61
N SER A 328 -6.85 -30.63 3.58
CA SER A 328 -8.10 -31.40 3.68
C SER A 328 -9.29 -30.45 3.67
N ALA A 329 -10.38 -30.82 2.97
CA ALA A 329 -11.66 -30.13 3.03
C ALA A 329 -12.71 -31.07 3.62
N GLN A 330 -13.52 -30.57 4.55
CA GLN A 330 -14.65 -31.31 5.12
C GLN A 330 -15.93 -30.52 4.82
N PRO A 331 -17.00 -31.17 4.33
CA PRO A 331 -18.27 -30.51 4.15
C PRO A 331 -18.86 -30.13 5.52
N ASP A 332 -19.25 -28.88 5.67
CA ASP A 332 -19.94 -28.44 6.87
C ASP A 332 -21.44 -28.74 6.72
N THR A 333 -21.89 -29.82 7.36
CA THR A 333 -23.32 -30.14 7.44
C THR A 333 -23.86 -29.54 8.73
N ALA A 334 -24.40 -28.32 8.64
CA ALA A 334 -25.24 -27.77 9.68
C ALA A 334 -26.56 -28.59 9.74
N PHE A 335 -26.84 -29.17 10.91
CA PHE A 335 -28.08 -29.90 11.20
C PHE A 335 -29.22 -28.96 11.56
#